data_AF-A0A6A0H9I6-F1
#
_entry.id   AF-A0A6A0H9I6-F1
#
_cell.length_a   1.000
_cell.length_b   1.000
_cell.length_c   1.000
_cell.angle_alpha   90.00
_cell.angle_beta   90.00
_cell.angle_gamma   90.00
#
_symmetry.space_group_name_H-M   'P 1'
#
loop_
_entity.id
_entity.type
_entity.pdbx_description
1 polymer ?
#
loop_
_entity_poly.entity_id
_entity_poly.type
_entity_poly.pdbx_seq_one_letter_code
_entity_poly.pdbx_strand_id
1 'polypeptide(L)'
;MLHAMFSGRMEVLTDAEGWILIDRCGKHFSTILNFLRDESVPMPENQRDLEELLSEARFYCISELVEECEAALRKCENALRQWEAEKEATCRVTLITSQREEQSLIQSTSRPVVKLLVNRHNNKYSYTSSSDDNLLKNLELFDRLSLRFSRRVLFIKDVIGSNEICLWSFYGHGKMLTEVCCTSIVYATDRKHTKVSPILLNEKHLIILLQITYLLGLEFFQYMCGINRFNS
;
A
#
# COMPACT_ATOMS: atom_id res chain seq x y z
N MET A 1 21.59 -9.73 -40.28
CA MET A 1 22.81 -8.98 -40.67
C MET A 1 24.02 -9.89 -40.91
N LEU A 2 24.44 -10.71 -39.93
CA LEU A 2 25.67 -11.51 -40.03
C LEU A 2 25.71 -12.44 -41.25
N HIS A 3 24.60 -13.11 -41.58
CA HIS A 3 24.52 -13.91 -42.80
C HIS A 3 24.82 -13.10 -44.08
N ALA A 4 24.45 -11.82 -44.15
CA ALA A 4 24.74 -10.96 -45.29
C ALA A 4 26.22 -10.57 -45.37
N MET A 5 26.89 -10.38 -44.22
CA MET A 5 28.35 -10.14 -44.14
C MET A 5 29.13 -11.31 -44.73
N PHE A 6 28.80 -12.54 -44.31
CA PHE A 6 29.56 -13.74 -44.67
C PHE A 6 29.10 -14.41 -45.98
N SER A 7 28.05 -13.90 -46.63
CA SER A 7 27.59 -14.38 -47.95
C SER A 7 28.07 -13.51 -49.11
N GLY A 8 28.90 -12.49 -48.85
CA GLY A 8 29.41 -11.56 -49.86
C GLY A 8 28.36 -10.55 -50.36
N ARG A 9 27.21 -10.45 -49.69
CA ARG A 9 26.11 -9.53 -50.05
C ARG A 9 26.24 -8.17 -49.38
N MET A 10 27.23 -7.99 -48.50
CA MET A 10 27.48 -6.75 -47.78
C MET A 10 28.98 -6.52 -47.72
N GLU A 11 29.41 -5.29 -47.99
CA GLU A 11 30.81 -4.90 -47.83
C GLU A 11 31.19 -4.92 -46.34
N VAL A 12 32.34 -5.53 -46.04
CA VAL A 12 32.91 -5.63 -44.70
C VAL A 12 34.32 -5.07 -44.71
N LEU A 13 34.67 -4.33 -43.66
CA LEU A 13 36.03 -3.84 -43.48
C LEU A 13 36.88 -4.95 -42.87
N THR A 14 38.04 -5.21 -43.47
CA THR A 14 39.01 -6.18 -42.97
C THR A 14 40.37 -5.51 -42.74
N ASP A 15 41.07 -5.91 -41.69
CA ASP A 15 42.47 -5.50 -41.47
C ASP A 15 43.46 -6.29 -42.35
N ALA A 16 44.76 -6.03 -42.19
CA ALA A 16 45.81 -6.67 -42.97
C ALA A 16 45.94 -8.18 -42.66
N GLU A 17 45.49 -8.59 -41.48
CA GLU A 17 45.48 -9.97 -40.98
C GLU A 17 44.19 -10.73 -41.36
N GLY A 18 43.19 -10.06 -41.92
CA GLY A 18 41.94 -10.64 -42.38
C GLY A 18 40.82 -10.70 -41.34
N TRP A 19 40.95 -10.01 -40.21
CA TRP A 19 39.87 -9.86 -39.23
C TRP A 19 38.82 -8.89 -39.72
N ILE A 20 37.54 -9.22 -39.49
CA ILE A 20 36.42 -8.36 -39.84
C ILE A 20 36.19 -7.35 -38.71
N LEU A 21 36.17 -6.07 -39.06
CA LEU A 21 35.87 -5.00 -38.12
C LEU A 21 34.35 -4.78 -38.01
N ILE A 22 33.85 -4.83 -36.77
CA ILE A 22 32.48 -4.49 -36.41
C ILE A 22 32.54 -3.39 -35.35
N ASP A 23 32.01 -2.21 -35.66
CA ASP A 23 31.99 -1.05 -34.76
C ASP A 23 30.86 -1.17 -33.71
N ARG A 24 30.97 -2.16 -32.82
CA ARG A 24 30.03 -2.44 -31.73
C ARG A 24 30.76 -2.89 -30.47
N CYS A 25 30.07 -2.80 -29.34
CA CYS A 25 30.60 -3.31 -28.07
C CYS A 25 30.65 -4.84 -28.09
N GLY A 26 31.84 -5.42 -27.91
CA GLY A 26 32.03 -6.87 -27.88
C GLY A 26 31.48 -7.59 -26.65
N LYS A 27 30.97 -6.86 -25.64
CA LYS A 27 30.53 -7.43 -24.35
C LYS A 27 29.55 -8.59 -24.49
N HIS A 28 28.53 -8.43 -25.34
CA HIS A 28 27.47 -9.43 -25.54
C HIS A 28 27.65 -10.25 -26.83
N PHE A 29 28.75 -10.05 -27.56
CA PHE A 29 28.96 -10.72 -28.83
C PHE A 29 29.14 -12.24 -28.67
N SER A 30 29.74 -12.69 -27.57
CA SER A 30 29.82 -14.13 -27.23
C SER A 30 28.43 -14.75 -27.10
N THR A 31 27.48 -14.06 -26.46
CA THR A 31 26.08 -14.47 -26.32
C THR A 31 25.39 -14.57 -27.68
N ILE A 32 25.61 -13.59 -28.56
CA ILE A 32 25.12 -13.61 -29.94
C ILE A 32 25.64 -14.84 -30.69
N LEU A 33 26.93 -15.14 -30.57
CA LEU A 33 27.53 -16.32 -31.22
C LEU A 33 27.01 -17.63 -30.65
N ASN A 34 26.79 -17.72 -29.34
CA ASN A 34 26.22 -18.91 -28.71
C ASN A 34 24.78 -19.14 -29.18
N PHE A 35 23.97 -18.07 -29.26
CA PHE A 35 22.62 -18.17 -29.81
C PHE A 35 22.62 -18.69 -31.25
N LEU A 36 23.55 -18.21 -32.10
CA LEU A 36 23.67 -18.70 -33.48
C LEU A 36 24.16 -20.16 -33.59
N ARG A 37 24.76 -20.72 -32.53
CA ARG A 37 25.25 -22.11 -32.50
C ARG A 37 24.20 -23.08 -31.95
N ASP A 38 23.57 -22.68 -30.85
CA ASP A 38 22.74 -23.55 -30.02
C ASP A 38 21.24 -23.23 -30.14
N GLU A 39 20.88 -22.22 -30.95
CA GLU A 39 19.51 -21.67 -31.13
C GLU A 39 18.86 -21.24 -29.80
N SER A 40 19.64 -21.15 -28.73
CA SER A 40 19.18 -20.84 -27.38
C SER A 40 20.32 -20.30 -26.54
N VAL A 41 20.01 -19.44 -25.58
CA VAL A 41 21.00 -18.89 -24.65
C VAL A 41 20.32 -18.56 -23.32
N PRO A 42 20.97 -18.78 -22.16
CA PRO A 42 20.42 -18.33 -20.90
C PRO A 42 20.29 -16.80 -20.89
N MET A 43 19.08 -16.32 -20.57
CA MET A 43 18.81 -14.88 -20.51
C MET A 43 19.48 -14.25 -19.28
N PRO A 44 20.05 -13.04 -19.40
CA PRO A 44 20.56 -12.29 -18.26
C PRO A 44 19.47 -12.02 -17.21
N GLU A 45 19.82 -12.15 -15.92
CA GLU A 45 18.93 -11.80 -14.80
C GLU A 45 18.85 -10.29 -14.56
N ASN A 46 19.90 -9.56 -14.94
CA ASN A 46 19.99 -8.12 -14.77
C ASN A 46 19.31 -7.39 -15.92
N GLN A 47 18.37 -6.50 -15.60
CA GLN A 47 17.64 -5.69 -16.58
C GLN A 47 18.57 -4.93 -17.53
N ARG A 48 19.66 -4.36 -17.00
CA ARG A 48 20.62 -3.60 -17.82
C ARG A 48 21.30 -4.47 -18.87
N ASP A 49 21.76 -5.65 -18.48
CA ASP A 49 22.43 -6.57 -19.39
C ASP A 49 21.46 -7.12 -20.45
N LEU A 50 20.18 -7.30 -20.08
CA LEU A 50 19.12 -7.71 -20.99
C LEU A 50 18.77 -6.63 -22.03
N GLU A 51 18.71 -5.36 -21.62
CA GLU A 51 18.52 -4.21 -22.54
C GLU A 51 19.70 -4.04 -23.49
N GLU A 52 20.93 -4.19 -22.99
CA GLU A 52 22.14 -4.16 -23.80
C GLU A 52 22.14 -5.32 -24.83
N LEU A 53 21.83 -6.54 -24.40
CA LEU A 53 21.73 -7.71 -25.29
C LEU A 53 20.64 -7.53 -26.35
N LEU A 54 19.46 -7.01 -25.98
CA LEU A 54 18.39 -6.69 -26.92
C LEU A 54 18.85 -5.70 -27.99
N SER A 55 19.64 -4.69 -27.61
CA SER A 55 20.18 -3.71 -28.57
C SER A 55 21.12 -4.37 -29.60
N GLU A 56 21.96 -5.31 -29.17
CA GLU A 56 22.84 -6.08 -30.06
C GLU A 56 22.02 -7.06 -30.93
N ALA A 57 21.03 -7.75 -30.36
CA ALA A 57 20.17 -8.67 -31.11
C ALA A 57 19.42 -7.96 -32.25
N ARG A 58 18.93 -6.73 -31.99
CA ARG A 58 18.32 -5.86 -33.01
C ARG A 58 19.34 -5.45 -34.08
N PHE A 59 20.55 -5.06 -33.67
CA PHE A 59 21.61 -4.69 -34.60
C PHE A 59 21.98 -5.85 -35.53
N TYR A 60 22.23 -7.05 -35.00
CA TYR A 60 22.56 -8.23 -35.81
C TYR A 60 21.36 -8.84 -36.57
N CYS A 61 20.15 -8.30 -36.33
CA CYS A 61 18.86 -8.72 -36.87
C CYS A 61 18.51 -10.18 -36.56
N ILE A 62 18.67 -10.60 -35.31
CA ILE A 62 18.31 -11.94 -34.83
C ILE A 62 16.93 -11.86 -34.19
N SER A 63 15.89 -12.15 -34.97
CA SER A 63 14.50 -11.88 -34.56
C SER A 63 14.05 -12.72 -33.36
N GLU A 64 14.42 -14.00 -33.34
CA GLU A 64 14.08 -14.92 -32.24
C GLU A 64 14.69 -14.44 -30.90
N LEU A 65 15.97 -14.06 -30.91
CA LEU A 65 16.63 -13.53 -29.71
C LEU A 65 16.01 -12.19 -29.24
N VAL A 66 15.57 -11.35 -30.18
CA VAL A 66 14.83 -10.11 -29.86
C VAL A 66 13.53 -10.44 -29.14
N GLU A 67 12.76 -11.41 -29.65
CA GLU A 67 11.50 -11.84 -29.03
C GLU A 67 11.71 -12.43 -27.63
N GLU A 68 12.75 -13.25 -27.45
CA GLU A 68 13.11 -13.83 -26.14
C GLU A 68 13.51 -12.74 -25.14
N CYS A 69 14.34 -11.79 -25.55
CA CYS A 69 14.77 -10.67 -24.70
C CYS A 69 13.60 -9.78 -24.29
N GLU A 70 12.70 -9.45 -25.23
CA GLU A 70 11.50 -8.67 -24.92
C GLU A 70 10.53 -9.44 -24.00
N ALA A 71 10.39 -10.75 -24.19
CA ALA A 71 9.59 -11.58 -23.31
C ALA A 71 10.17 -11.63 -21.88
N ALA A 72 11.49 -11.72 -21.75
CA ALA A 72 12.18 -11.67 -20.47
C ALA A 72 11.99 -10.30 -19.76
N LEU A 73 12.11 -9.18 -20.50
CA LEU A 73 11.86 -7.84 -19.96
C LEU A 73 10.43 -7.70 -19.43
N ARG A 74 9.44 -8.13 -20.21
CA ARG A 74 8.02 -8.11 -19.80
C ARG A 74 7.76 -8.94 -18.54
N LYS A 75 8.42 -10.10 -18.40
CA LYS A 75 8.30 -10.94 -17.19
C LYS A 75 8.85 -10.21 -15.96
N CYS A 76 10.02 -9.59 -16.07
CA CYS A 76 10.61 -8.81 -14.98
C CYS A 76 9.72 -7.64 -14.56
N GLU A 77 9.17 -6.88 -15.52
CA GLU A 77 8.25 -5.78 -15.24
C GLU A 77 6.98 -6.26 -14.53
N ASN A 78 6.39 -7.37 -14.97
CA ASN A 78 5.19 -7.92 -14.35
C ASN A 78 5.44 -8.45 -12.93
N ALA A 79 6.58 -9.12 -12.70
CA ALA A 79 6.97 -9.58 -11.38
C ALA A 79 7.17 -8.40 -10.40
N LEU A 80 7.78 -7.30 -10.87
CA LEU A 80 7.95 -6.09 -10.08
C LEU A 80 6.60 -5.46 -9.72
N ARG A 81 5.70 -5.31 -10.70
CA ARG A 81 4.34 -4.79 -10.48
C ARG A 81 3.55 -5.65 -9.49
N GLN A 82 3.68 -6.97 -9.59
CA GLN A 82 3.01 -7.91 -8.70
C GLN A 82 3.54 -7.78 -7.26
N TRP A 83 4.86 -7.69 -7.09
CA TRP A 83 5.48 -7.45 -5.78
C TRP A 83 5.05 -6.11 -5.16
N GLU A 84 4.97 -5.05 -5.97
CA GLU A 84 4.48 -3.74 -5.53
C GLU A 84 2.99 -3.81 -5.11
N ALA A 85 2.16 -4.51 -5.87
CA ALA A 85 0.74 -4.70 -5.56
C ALA A 85 0.53 -5.50 -4.26
N GLU A 86 1.32 -6.53 -4.01
CA GLU A 86 1.30 -7.32 -2.77
C GLU A 86 1.72 -6.48 -1.55
N LYS A 87 2.73 -5.62 -1.72
CA LYS A 87 3.13 -4.66 -0.68
C LYS A 87 2.03 -3.65 -0.35
N GLU A 88 1.26 -3.23 -1.35
CA GLU A 88 0.09 -2.34 -1.19
C GLU A 88 -1.17 -3.03 -0.62
N ALA A 89 -1.18 -4.36 -0.47
CA ALA A 89 -2.29 -5.10 0.16
C ALA A 89 -2.23 -5.08 1.70
N THR A 90 -1.16 -4.54 2.29
CA THR A 90 -0.97 -4.56 3.74
C THR A 90 -1.73 -3.42 4.43
N CYS A 91 -2.70 -3.76 5.28
CA CYS A 91 -3.32 -2.81 6.20
C CYS A 91 -2.34 -2.46 7.33
N ARG A 92 -2.05 -1.16 7.53
CA ARG A 92 -1.17 -0.67 8.60
C ARG A 92 -1.96 0.21 9.56
N VAL A 93 -1.92 -0.16 10.83
CA VAL A 93 -2.45 0.63 11.96
C VAL A 93 -1.27 1.01 12.83
N THR A 94 -1.04 2.30 13.03
CA THR A 94 0.07 2.79 13.84
C THR A 94 -0.32 2.79 15.31
N LEU A 95 0.47 2.14 16.16
CA LEU A 95 0.33 2.25 17.61
C LEU A 95 1.20 3.42 18.09
N ILE A 96 0.63 4.35 18.86
CA ILE A 96 1.39 5.47 19.44
C ILE A 96 1.56 5.29 20.95
N THR A 97 2.73 5.68 21.46
CA THR A 97 3.08 5.55 22.89
C THR A 97 3.44 6.87 23.55
N SER A 98 3.51 7.96 22.78
CA SER A 98 3.75 9.31 23.31
C SER A 98 3.01 10.37 22.52
N GLN A 99 2.71 11.48 23.18
CA GLN A 99 2.04 12.62 22.54
C GLN A 99 2.92 13.29 21.47
N ARG A 100 4.24 13.15 21.56
CA ARG A 100 5.18 13.65 20.55
C ARG A 100 5.07 12.87 19.23
N GLU A 101 4.95 11.55 19.31
CA GLU A 101 4.70 10.68 18.14
C GLU A 101 3.37 11.04 17.47
N GLU A 102 2.31 11.21 18.28
CA GLU A 102 1.00 11.63 17.79
C GLU A 102 1.09 12.92 16.97
N GLN A 103 1.66 13.98 17.54
CA GLN A 103 1.77 15.28 16.87
C GLN A 103 2.60 15.19 15.58
N SER A 104 3.72 14.46 15.62
CA SER A 104 4.56 14.28 14.43
C SER A 104 3.83 13.55 13.31
N LEU A 105 3.08 12.49 13.61
CA LEU A 105 2.31 11.73 12.64
C LEU A 105 1.17 12.56 12.04
N ILE A 106 0.44 13.30 12.87
CA ILE A 106 -0.69 14.12 12.44
C ILE A 106 -0.23 15.30 11.59
N GLN A 107 0.90 15.94 11.92
CA GLN A 107 1.43 17.08 11.18
C GLN A 107 2.09 16.69 9.85
N SER A 108 2.68 15.49 9.76
CA SER A 108 3.38 15.03 8.56
C SER A 108 2.46 14.42 7.51
N THR A 109 1.24 13.99 7.88
CA THR A 109 0.30 13.34 6.97
C THR A 109 -0.64 14.34 6.28
N SER A 110 -0.80 14.18 4.97
CA SER A 110 -1.85 14.84 4.19
C SER A 110 -3.18 14.06 4.20
N ARG A 111 -3.16 12.83 4.69
CA ARG A 111 -4.33 11.94 4.74
C ARG A 111 -5.18 12.24 5.98
N PRO A 112 -6.51 12.07 5.91
CA PRO A 112 -7.36 12.06 7.10
C PRO A 112 -6.86 11.03 8.12
N VAL A 113 -6.97 11.34 9.41
CA VAL A 113 -6.53 10.47 10.50
C VAL A 113 -7.72 10.08 11.35
N VAL A 114 -7.85 8.79 11.62
CA VAL A 114 -8.78 8.24 12.61
C VAL A 114 -7.96 7.63 13.73
N LYS A 115 -8.09 8.20 14.92
CA LYS A 115 -7.43 7.73 16.13
C LYS A 115 -8.46 7.11 17.05
N LEU A 116 -8.17 5.92 17.55
CA LEU A 116 -8.93 5.29 18.61
C LEU A 116 -8.05 5.15 19.84
N LEU A 117 -8.45 5.80 20.93
CA LEU A 117 -7.92 5.57 22.25
C LEU A 117 -8.75 4.49 22.94
N VAL A 118 -8.07 3.48 23.47
CA VAL A 118 -8.68 2.46 24.33
C VAL A 118 -7.81 2.28 25.56
N ASN A 119 -8.28 2.78 26.69
CA ASN A 119 -7.59 2.58 27.96
C ASN A 119 -8.14 1.33 28.64
N ARG A 120 -7.48 0.17 28.53
CA ARG A 120 -7.91 -1.08 29.22
C ARG A 120 -7.53 -1.14 30.70
N HIS A 121 -6.66 -0.25 31.18
CA HIS A 121 -6.08 -0.29 32.52
C HIS A 121 -6.89 0.49 33.56
N ASN A 122 -7.90 1.25 33.13
CA ASN A 122 -8.74 2.01 34.05
C ASN A 122 -9.66 1.06 34.85
N ASN A 123 -9.39 0.86 36.15
CA ASN A 123 -10.18 -0.01 37.05
C ASN A 123 -11.69 0.29 37.13
N LYS A 124 -12.19 1.34 36.46
CA LYS A 124 -13.61 1.66 36.30
C LYS A 124 -14.41 0.63 35.48
N TYR A 125 -13.76 -0.32 34.80
CA TYR A 125 -14.40 -1.38 33.99
C TYR A 125 -15.00 -2.54 34.76
N SER A 126 -14.70 -2.71 36.05
CA SER A 126 -14.96 -3.98 36.73
C SER A 126 -16.44 -4.33 36.98
N TYR A 127 -17.44 -3.64 36.39
CA TYR A 127 -18.82 -3.72 36.93
C TYR A 127 -20.03 -3.83 35.97
N THR A 128 -19.92 -4.05 34.64
CA THR A 128 -21.09 -4.54 33.83
C THR A 128 -20.68 -5.24 32.53
N SER A 129 -21.30 -6.38 32.19
CA SER A 129 -21.16 -7.07 30.89
C SER A 129 -21.44 -6.17 29.67
N SER A 130 -22.43 -5.29 29.77
CA SER A 130 -22.82 -4.39 28.67
C SER A 130 -21.72 -3.41 28.24
N SER A 131 -20.87 -2.98 29.18
CA SER A 131 -19.81 -2.01 28.88
C SER A 131 -18.64 -2.67 28.16
N ASP A 132 -18.36 -3.94 28.48
CA ASP A 132 -17.36 -4.77 27.81
C ASP A 132 -17.78 -5.07 26.36
N ASP A 133 -19.03 -5.51 26.17
CA ASP A 133 -19.59 -5.75 24.83
C ASP A 133 -19.50 -4.52 23.91
N ASN A 134 -19.78 -3.33 24.45
CA ASN A 134 -19.72 -2.09 23.67
C ASN A 134 -18.28 -1.66 23.36
N LEU A 135 -17.32 -1.96 24.24
CA LEU A 135 -15.90 -1.74 23.95
C LEU A 135 -15.43 -2.67 22.82
N LEU A 136 -15.82 -3.94 22.87
CA LEU A 136 -15.51 -4.92 21.82
C LEU A 136 -16.10 -4.51 20.47
N LYS A 137 -17.34 -4.01 20.43
CA LYS A 137 -17.96 -3.48 19.20
C LYS A 137 -17.20 -2.30 18.61
N ASN A 138 -16.68 -1.40 19.44
CA ASN A 138 -15.87 -0.27 18.97
C ASN A 138 -14.51 -0.74 18.41
N LEU A 139 -13.87 -1.71 19.06
CA LEU A 139 -12.63 -2.33 18.55
C LEU A 139 -12.86 -3.03 17.20
N GLU A 140 -13.94 -3.80 17.09
CA GLU A 140 -14.32 -4.47 15.85
C GLU A 140 -14.60 -3.46 14.73
N LEU A 141 -15.36 -2.39 15.02
CA LEU A 141 -15.63 -1.33 14.08
C LEU A 141 -14.34 -0.67 13.59
N PHE A 142 -13.41 -0.36 14.48
CA PHE A 142 -12.13 0.24 14.12
C PHE A 142 -11.32 -0.68 13.20
N ASP A 143 -11.20 -1.96 13.55
CA ASP A 143 -10.45 -2.91 12.74
C ASP A 143 -11.08 -3.04 11.34
N ARG A 144 -12.42 -3.07 11.24
CA ARG A 144 -13.12 -3.15 9.97
C ARG A 144 -12.93 -1.92 9.08
N LEU A 145 -12.98 -0.72 9.68
CA LEU A 145 -12.69 0.53 8.96
C LEU A 145 -11.23 0.57 8.52
N SER A 146 -10.31 0.12 9.37
CA SER A 146 -8.89 0.09 9.06
C SER A 146 -8.60 -0.76 7.83
N LEU A 147 -9.20 -1.96 7.75
CA LEU A 147 -9.08 -2.85 6.60
C LEU A 147 -9.66 -2.22 5.32
N ARG A 148 -10.87 -1.64 5.41
CA ARG A 148 -11.59 -1.10 4.25
C ARG A 148 -10.97 0.19 3.71
N PHE A 149 -10.39 1.02 4.57
CA PHE A 149 -9.96 2.37 4.24
C PHE A 149 -8.45 2.61 4.47
N SER A 150 -7.66 1.56 4.67
CA SER A 150 -6.20 1.57 4.93
C SER A 150 -5.36 2.39 3.96
N ARG A 151 -5.82 2.56 2.71
CA ARG A 151 -5.14 3.35 1.67
C ARG A 151 -5.45 4.84 1.73
N ARG A 152 -6.61 5.21 2.30
CA ARG A 152 -7.12 6.59 2.26
C ARG A 152 -7.04 7.29 3.61
N VAL A 153 -7.12 6.52 4.70
CA VAL A 153 -7.12 7.05 6.07
C VAL A 153 -5.95 6.47 6.84
N LEU A 154 -5.25 7.31 7.60
CA LEU A 154 -4.26 6.87 8.56
C LEU A 154 -4.98 6.45 9.85
N PHE A 155 -4.90 5.17 10.21
CA PHE A 155 -5.49 4.65 11.44
C PHE A 155 -4.45 4.58 12.55
N ILE A 156 -4.79 5.12 13.71
CA ILE A 156 -3.93 5.19 14.89
C ILE A 156 -4.62 4.53 16.08
N LYS A 157 -3.90 3.63 16.77
CA LYS A 157 -4.28 3.13 18.09
C LYS A 157 -3.47 3.86 19.15
N ASP A 158 -4.18 4.56 20.02
CA ASP A 158 -3.62 5.35 21.10
C ASP A 158 -3.67 4.56 22.41
N VAL A 159 -2.50 4.23 22.94
CA VAL A 159 -2.33 3.54 24.24
C VAL A 159 -1.78 4.47 25.32
N ILE A 160 -1.71 5.78 25.04
CA ILE A 160 -1.33 6.78 26.03
C ILE A 160 -2.44 6.80 27.09
N GLY A 161 -2.09 6.47 28.33
CA GLY A 161 -3.04 6.39 29.44
C GLY A 161 -3.71 7.74 29.70
N SER A 162 -4.95 7.91 29.23
CA SER A 162 -5.80 9.06 29.53
C SER A 162 -6.89 8.69 30.54
N ASN A 163 -7.60 9.69 31.08
CA ASN A 163 -8.78 9.44 31.92
C ASN A 163 -9.99 8.91 31.12
N GLU A 164 -9.94 9.00 29.79
CA GLU A 164 -10.99 8.54 28.90
C GLU A 164 -10.91 7.03 28.66
N ILE A 165 -12.08 6.42 28.54
CA ILE A 165 -12.24 4.96 28.41
C ILE A 165 -12.06 4.52 26.96
N CYS A 166 -12.88 5.12 26.08
CA CYS A 166 -12.88 4.89 24.65
C CYS A 166 -13.22 6.20 23.97
N LEU A 167 -12.26 6.72 23.21
CA LEU A 167 -12.35 8.02 22.56
C LEU A 167 -11.94 7.87 21.11
N TRP A 168 -12.83 8.27 20.22
CA TRP A 168 -12.53 8.37 18.79
C TRP A 168 -12.17 9.80 18.48
N SER A 169 -11.02 10.04 17.85
CA SER A 169 -10.59 11.37 17.43
C SER A 169 -10.37 11.38 15.92
N PHE A 170 -10.80 12.46 15.27
CA PHE A 170 -10.75 12.60 13.83
C PHE A 170 -9.95 13.85 13.48
N TYR A 171 -9.00 13.72 12.56
CA TYR A 171 -8.15 14.83 12.12
C TYR A 171 -8.17 14.95 10.60
N GLY A 172 -8.05 16.19 10.12
CA GLY A 172 -7.91 16.53 8.72
C GLY A 172 -6.89 17.66 8.56
N HIS A 173 -6.01 17.55 7.57
CA HIS A 173 -4.96 18.54 7.30
C HIS A 173 -4.15 18.93 8.55
N GLY A 174 -3.76 17.92 9.35
CA GLY A 174 -2.99 18.12 10.57
C GLY A 174 -3.72 18.80 11.74
N LYS A 175 -5.04 19.01 11.64
CA LYS A 175 -5.86 19.63 12.70
C LYS A 175 -6.95 18.68 13.18
N MET A 176 -7.22 18.73 14.49
CA MET A 176 -8.34 17.98 15.08
C MET A 176 -9.66 18.58 14.62
N LEU A 177 -10.51 17.74 14.05
CA LEU A 177 -11.86 18.10 13.61
C LEU A 177 -12.86 17.88 14.74
N THR A 178 -12.80 16.71 15.38
CA THR A 178 -13.71 16.34 16.47
C THR A 178 -13.21 15.13 17.25
N GLU A 179 -13.88 14.88 18.37
CA GLU A 179 -13.75 13.66 19.14
C GLU A 179 -15.11 13.17 19.65
N VAL A 180 -15.24 11.86 19.82
CA VAL A 180 -16.44 11.19 20.30
C VAL A 180 -16.08 10.32 21.48
N CYS A 181 -16.36 10.81 22.68
CA CYS A 181 -16.22 10.01 23.89
C CYS A 181 -17.38 9.02 23.98
N CYS A 182 -17.06 7.74 24.04
CA CYS A 182 -18.05 6.67 24.08
C CYS A 182 -18.58 6.41 25.51
N THR A 183 -18.35 7.32 26.47
CA THR A 183 -18.82 7.17 27.86
C THR A 183 -20.14 7.90 28.11
N SER A 184 -21.05 7.24 28.82
CA SER A 184 -22.31 7.79 29.32
C SER A 184 -22.30 7.67 30.85
N ILE A 185 -22.41 8.78 31.57
CA ILE A 185 -22.56 8.76 33.03
C ILE A 185 -24.05 8.62 33.34
N VAL A 186 -24.47 7.51 33.95
CA VAL A 186 -25.84 7.34 34.41
C VAL A 186 -25.86 7.59 35.92
N TYR A 187 -26.52 8.67 36.34
CA TYR A 187 -26.78 8.93 37.75
C TYR A 187 -27.92 8.01 38.22
N ALA A 188 -27.59 6.83 38.72
CA ALA A 188 -28.48 6.12 39.63
C ALA A 188 -28.24 6.68 41.04
N THR A 189 -29.30 6.90 41.81
CA THR A 189 -29.34 7.66 43.05
C THR A 189 -28.41 7.16 44.18
N ASP A 190 -27.69 6.05 44.02
CA ASP A 190 -26.72 5.59 45.03
C ASP A 190 -25.33 5.19 44.54
N ARG A 191 -25.04 5.09 43.23
CA ARG A 191 -23.67 4.82 42.74
C ARG A 191 -23.45 5.42 41.34
N LYS A 192 -22.36 6.17 41.15
CA LYS A 192 -21.95 6.71 39.85
C LYS A 192 -21.49 5.58 38.93
N HIS A 193 -22.39 5.01 38.13
CA HIS A 193 -22.04 4.05 37.09
C HIS A 193 -21.74 4.78 35.78
N THR A 194 -20.61 4.43 35.14
CA THR A 194 -20.27 4.90 33.80
C THR A 194 -20.44 3.74 32.84
N LYS A 195 -21.29 3.91 31.83
CA LYS A 195 -21.54 2.94 30.77
C LYS A 195 -20.76 3.36 29.53
N VAL A 196 -20.19 2.40 28.82
CA VAL A 196 -19.70 2.66 27.46
C VAL A 196 -20.85 2.40 26.50
N SER A 197 -21.10 3.31 25.58
CA SER A 197 -22.14 3.20 24.55
C SER A 197 -21.48 2.99 23.19
N PRO A 198 -22.11 2.24 22.26
CA PRO A 198 -21.65 2.21 20.88
C PRO A 198 -21.77 3.62 20.28
N ILE A 199 -20.96 3.95 19.28
CA ILE A 199 -21.14 5.18 18.51
C ILE A 199 -22.56 5.18 17.91
N LEU A 200 -23.43 6.04 18.44
CA LEU A 200 -24.71 6.43 17.85
C LEU A 200 -24.50 7.81 17.20
N LEU A 201 -24.54 7.86 15.88
CA LEU A 201 -24.24 9.08 15.12
C LEU A 201 -25.40 10.07 15.21
N ASN A 202 -25.29 11.04 16.12
CA ASN A 202 -26.15 12.21 16.15
C ASN A 202 -25.87 13.18 14.98
N GLU A 203 -26.78 14.13 14.72
CA GLU A 203 -26.71 15.10 13.59
C GLU A 203 -25.36 15.84 13.47
N LYS A 204 -24.70 16.16 14.59
CA LYS A 204 -23.36 16.79 14.59
C LYS A 204 -22.25 15.87 14.06
N HIS A 205 -22.32 14.57 14.35
CA HIS A 205 -21.40 13.58 13.81
C HIS A 205 -21.70 13.26 12.33
N LEU A 206 -22.96 13.42 11.92
CA LEU A 206 -23.40 13.34 10.53
C LEU A 206 -22.70 14.41 9.66
N ILE A 207 -22.61 15.65 10.13
CA ILE A 207 -21.95 16.78 9.43
C ILE A 207 -20.44 16.53 9.25
N ILE A 208 -19.80 15.90 10.23
CA ILE A 208 -18.36 15.62 10.20
C ILE A 208 -18.06 14.41 9.33
N LEU A 209 -18.92 13.40 9.36
CA LEU A 209 -18.87 12.33 8.37
C LEU A 209 -19.19 12.86 6.97
N LEU A 210 -20.00 13.91 6.79
CA LEU A 210 -20.20 14.58 5.50
C LEU A 210 -18.92 15.30 5.01
N GLN A 211 -18.14 15.91 5.91
CA GLN A 211 -16.82 16.47 5.58
C GLN A 211 -15.78 15.38 5.29
N ILE A 212 -15.76 14.31 6.08
CA ILE A 212 -14.89 13.15 5.88
C ILE A 212 -15.30 12.37 4.62
N THR A 213 -16.58 12.28 4.27
CA THR A 213 -17.08 11.65 3.03
C THR A 213 -16.90 12.51 1.81
N TYR A 214 -16.77 13.83 1.92
CA TYR A 214 -16.25 14.65 0.82
C TYR A 214 -14.81 14.24 0.43
N LEU A 215 -14.05 13.67 1.38
CA LEU A 215 -12.71 13.12 1.18
C LEU A 215 -12.67 11.59 0.98
N LEU A 216 -13.70 10.85 1.44
CA LEU A 216 -13.72 9.38 1.49
C LEU A 216 -14.91 8.68 0.80
N GLY A 217 -15.88 9.41 0.24
CA GLY A 217 -17.07 8.90 -0.44
C GLY A 217 -18.21 8.41 0.49
N LEU A 218 -19.45 8.38 -0.03
CA LEU A 218 -20.71 8.04 0.67
C LEU A 218 -20.72 6.68 1.41
N GLU A 219 -19.91 5.71 0.97
CA GLU A 219 -19.84 4.37 1.57
C GLU A 219 -19.30 4.36 3.01
N PHE A 220 -18.33 5.23 3.34
CA PHE A 220 -17.77 5.32 4.69
C PHE A 220 -18.83 5.76 5.72
N PHE A 221 -19.71 6.67 5.29
CA PHE A 221 -20.81 7.18 6.11
C PHE A 221 -21.86 6.11 6.41
N GLN A 222 -22.30 5.36 5.39
CA GLN A 222 -23.29 4.29 5.56
C GLN A 222 -22.81 3.21 6.53
N TYR A 223 -21.51 2.89 6.46
CA TYR A 223 -20.86 1.91 7.31
C TYR A 223 -20.83 2.31 8.79
N MET A 224 -20.49 3.57 9.05
CA MET A 224 -20.43 4.14 10.40
C MET A 224 -21.82 4.30 11.03
N CYS A 225 -22.85 4.59 10.24
CA CYS A 225 -24.25 4.68 10.71
C CYS A 225 -24.94 3.34 10.90
N GLY A 226 -24.27 2.20 10.63
CA GLY A 226 -24.92 0.90 10.64
C GLY A 226 -26.07 0.80 9.62
N ILE A 227 -26.07 1.67 8.60
CA ILE A 227 -27.03 1.63 7.50
C ILE A 227 -26.54 0.52 6.57
N ASN A 228 -26.86 -0.73 6.94
CA ASN A 228 -26.78 -1.85 6.01
C ASN A 228 -27.77 -1.56 4.89
N ARG A 229 -27.30 -1.01 3.76
CA ARG A 229 -27.98 -1.30 2.51
C ARG A 229 -27.77 -2.78 2.26
N PHE A 230 -28.81 -3.56 2.53
CA PHE A 230 -29.07 -4.78 1.78
C PHE A 230 -28.90 -4.43 0.30
N ASN A 231 -27.81 -4.87 -0.32
CA ASN A 231 -27.76 -4.99 -1.76
C ASN A 231 -28.26 -6.40 -2.08
N SER A 232 -29.51 -6.46 -2.55
CA SER A 232 -29.94 -7.35 -3.63
C SER A 232 -29.03 -7.21 -4.84
#